data_AF-A0A970K8H1-F1
#
_entry.id   AF-A0A970K8H1-F1
#
_cell.length_a   1.000
_cell.length_b   1.000
_cell.length_c   1.000
_cell.angle_alpha   90.00
_cell.angle_beta   90.00
_cell.angle_gamma   90.00
#
_symmetry.space_group_name_H-M   'P 1'
#
loop_
_entity.id
_entity.type
_entity.pdbx_description
1 polymer ?
#
loop_
_entity_poly.entity_id
_entity_poly.type
_entity_poly.pdbx_seq_one_letter_code
_entity_poly.pdbx_strand_id
1 'polypeptide(L)'
;MSDRVASPHRRALTVYTSRFVQVLALLVFQLLLRAIAFAPLLYAIFNGKFLNHPAQHAAAISFLYCLPLYALVVMPFRFQAAARMASLHGLNRDSRVSLGNYLKWLAAALVRLARALPFVLPFLAFCVAFYYYMQVPGFNDSLLFIQSAGQLVGGDYPAGIIIIALVGLVTALLAFFFWRHDLAFEQQDVLTQGIAQALGRARDLRKRRRQRVLKTHRINTLLTLPAIIGVIAVIVLYLLSLPRMGMLAFDFLNMTSTLLTMNFPTSTQLALLVVMLVLWLPLLPLRKLAINAVLIEQ
;
A
#
# COMPACT_ATOMS: atom_id res chain seq x y z
N MET A 1 33.87 16.97 20.67
CA MET A 1 33.39 17.40 19.33
C MET A 1 31.96 16.91 19.17
N SER A 2 31.02 17.84 19.02
CA SER A 2 29.59 17.57 18.91
C SER A 2 29.31 16.91 17.55
N ASP A 3 29.14 15.59 17.54
CA ASP A 3 28.50 14.89 16.42
C ASP A 3 27.08 15.45 16.27
N ARG A 4 26.92 16.40 15.35
CA ARG A 4 25.58 16.81 14.88
C ARG A 4 24.90 15.52 14.44
N VAL A 5 23.90 15.08 15.22
CA VAL A 5 23.09 13.89 14.93
C VAL A 5 22.64 13.99 13.46
N ALA A 6 23.33 13.23 12.59
CA ALA A 6 23.13 13.35 11.16
C ALA A 6 21.66 13.05 10.83
N SER A 7 21.07 13.82 9.93
CA SER A 7 19.66 13.63 9.57
C SER A 7 19.42 12.19 9.09
N PRO A 8 18.26 11.57 9.39
CA PRO A 8 17.99 10.17 9.03
C PRO A 8 18.15 9.88 7.54
N HIS A 9 17.81 10.85 6.69
CA HIS A 9 18.01 10.77 5.24
C HIS A 9 19.47 10.82 4.83
N ARG A 10 20.31 11.61 5.52
CA ARG A 10 21.76 11.64 5.28
C ARG A 10 22.41 10.33 5.68
N ARG A 11 22.03 9.75 6.83
CA ARG A 11 22.46 8.41 7.25
C ARG A 11 22.03 7.34 6.24
N ALA A 12 20.79 7.39 5.78
CA ALA A 12 20.28 6.48 4.75
C ALA A 12 21.06 6.59 3.44
N LEU A 13 21.42 7.81 3.02
CA LEU A 13 22.22 8.04 1.81
C LEU A 13 23.63 7.46 1.98
N THR A 14 24.29 7.69 3.11
CA THR A 14 25.63 7.12 3.39
C THR A 14 25.61 5.59 3.36
N VAL A 15 24.60 4.95 3.94
CA VAL A 15 24.45 3.49 3.89
C VAL A 15 24.13 3.01 2.47
N TYR A 16 23.30 3.74 1.74
CA TYR A 16 22.96 3.43 0.36
C TYR A 16 24.19 3.47 -0.56
N THR A 17 25.02 4.49 -0.47
CA THR A 17 26.21 4.63 -1.31
C THR A 17 27.31 3.64 -0.92
N SER A 18 27.51 3.41 0.38
CA SER A 18 28.56 2.48 0.86
C SER A 18 28.19 1.01 0.68
N ARG A 19 26.90 0.65 0.72
CA ARG A 19 26.41 -0.74 0.61
C ARG A 19 25.38 -0.92 -0.49
N PHE A 20 25.58 -0.24 -1.61
CA PHE A 20 24.64 -0.19 -2.74
C PHE A 20 24.17 -1.58 -3.19
N VAL A 21 25.09 -2.52 -3.41
CA VAL A 21 24.78 -3.88 -3.87
C VAL A 21 23.85 -4.62 -2.90
N GLN A 22 24.10 -4.50 -1.59
CA GLN A 22 23.29 -5.16 -0.56
C GLN A 22 21.89 -4.55 -0.49
N VAL A 23 21.78 -3.23 -0.64
CA VAL A 23 20.49 -2.53 -0.68
C VAL A 23 19.70 -2.88 -1.95
N LEU A 24 20.37 -2.96 -3.09
CA LEU A 24 19.76 -3.36 -4.36
C LEU A 24 19.27 -4.81 -4.31
N ALA A 25 20.09 -5.73 -3.78
CA ALA A 25 19.68 -7.12 -3.59
C ALA A 25 18.46 -7.24 -2.67
N LEU A 26 18.42 -6.46 -1.59
CA LEU A 26 17.25 -6.42 -0.70
C LEU A 26 16.02 -5.85 -1.40
N LEU A 27 16.19 -4.82 -2.23
CA LEU A 27 15.12 -4.23 -3.04
C LEU A 27 14.55 -5.26 -4.01
N VAL A 28 15.41 -5.90 -4.82
CA VAL A 28 15.00 -6.93 -5.80
C VAL A 28 14.30 -8.08 -5.11
N PHE A 29 14.86 -8.61 -4.01
CA PHE A 29 14.21 -9.66 -3.22
C PHE A 29 12.80 -9.24 -2.75
N GLN A 30 12.66 -8.01 -2.27
CA GLN A 30 11.39 -7.47 -1.82
C GLN A 30 10.39 -7.23 -2.98
N LEU A 31 10.86 -6.96 -4.19
CA LEU A 31 10.01 -6.86 -5.38
C LEU A 31 9.53 -8.24 -5.82
N LEU A 32 10.42 -9.24 -5.86
CA LEU A 32 10.08 -10.62 -6.20
C LEU A 32 9.02 -11.19 -5.28
N LEU A 33 9.14 -10.98 -3.96
CA LEU A 33 8.12 -11.41 -3.00
C LEU A 33 6.74 -10.76 -3.27
N ARG A 34 6.73 -9.49 -3.69
CA ARG A 34 5.48 -8.82 -4.07
C ARG A 34 4.94 -9.34 -5.39
N ALA A 35 5.80 -9.60 -6.38
CA ALA A 35 5.40 -10.18 -7.66
C ALA A 35 4.77 -11.57 -7.45
N ILE A 36 5.33 -12.39 -6.57
CA ILE A 36 4.74 -13.69 -6.18
C ILE A 36 3.39 -13.49 -5.51
N ALA A 37 3.29 -12.58 -4.53
CA ALA A 37 2.02 -12.34 -3.83
C ALA A 37 0.93 -11.75 -4.73
N PHE A 38 1.30 -10.97 -5.74
CA PHE A 38 0.40 -10.38 -6.73
C PHE A 38 0.29 -11.19 -8.03
N ALA A 39 0.89 -12.39 -8.08
CA ALA A 39 0.86 -13.23 -9.28
C ALA A 39 -0.56 -13.54 -9.77
N PRO A 40 -1.57 -13.82 -8.90
CA PRO A 40 -2.95 -14.02 -9.36
C PRO A 40 -3.50 -12.81 -10.12
N LEU A 41 -3.25 -11.60 -9.60
CA LEU A 41 -3.72 -10.36 -10.21
C LEU A 41 -2.99 -10.07 -11.53
N LEU A 42 -1.67 -10.25 -11.56
CA LEU A 42 -0.88 -10.10 -12.79
C LEU A 42 -1.39 -11.08 -13.87
N TYR A 43 -1.64 -12.33 -13.49
CA TYR A 43 -2.20 -13.33 -14.39
C TYR A 43 -3.57 -12.90 -14.94
N ALA A 44 -4.45 -12.38 -14.09
CA ALA A 44 -5.78 -11.91 -14.49
C ALA A 44 -5.71 -10.70 -15.44
N ILE A 45 -4.82 -9.74 -15.18
CA ILE A 45 -4.64 -8.55 -16.01
C ILE A 45 -4.12 -8.93 -17.41
N PHE A 46 -3.15 -9.85 -17.50
CA PHE A 46 -2.57 -10.22 -18.79
C PHE A 46 -3.44 -11.17 -19.62
N ASN A 47 -4.17 -12.09 -18.98
CA ASN A 47 -5.00 -13.08 -19.70
C ASN A 47 -6.47 -12.66 -19.84
N GLY A 48 -6.89 -11.57 -19.17
CA GLY A 48 -8.28 -11.11 -19.13
C GLY A 48 -9.25 -12.09 -18.46
N LYS A 49 -8.76 -13.17 -17.85
CA LYS A 49 -9.54 -14.24 -17.22
C LYS A 49 -8.82 -14.78 -15.98
N PHE A 50 -9.58 -15.26 -15.00
CA PHE A 50 -9.04 -15.89 -13.80
C PHE A 50 -9.95 -17.02 -13.33
N LEU A 51 -9.42 -18.24 -13.23
CA LEU A 51 -10.12 -19.45 -12.72
C LEU A 51 -11.58 -19.61 -13.25
N ASN A 52 -11.78 -19.47 -14.56
CA ASN A 52 -13.09 -19.57 -15.24
C ASN A 52 -14.15 -18.54 -14.82
N HIS A 53 -13.81 -17.51 -14.05
CA HIS A 53 -14.73 -16.42 -13.76
C HIS A 53 -14.91 -15.49 -14.97
N PRO A 54 -16.08 -14.82 -15.10
CA PRO A 54 -16.30 -13.79 -16.10
C PRO A 54 -15.21 -12.71 -16.08
N ALA A 55 -14.78 -12.25 -17.26
CA ALA A 55 -13.69 -11.28 -17.41
C ALA A 55 -13.92 -10.00 -16.55
N GLN A 56 -15.18 -9.57 -16.44
CA GLN A 56 -15.61 -8.42 -15.62
C GLN A 56 -15.26 -8.55 -14.12
N HIS A 57 -15.16 -9.78 -13.60
CA HIS A 57 -14.86 -10.03 -12.18
C HIS A 57 -13.43 -10.56 -11.95
N ALA A 58 -12.69 -10.85 -13.02
CA ALA A 58 -11.38 -11.49 -12.93
C ALA A 58 -10.38 -10.68 -12.08
N ALA A 59 -10.33 -9.36 -12.24
CA ALA A 59 -9.45 -8.48 -11.47
C ALA A 59 -9.82 -8.43 -9.98
N ALA A 60 -11.11 -8.32 -9.65
CA ALA A 60 -11.58 -8.26 -8.27
C ALA A 60 -11.35 -9.59 -7.54
N ILE A 61 -11.68 -10.71 -8.18
CA ILE A 61 -11.50 -12.05 -7.59
C ILE A 61 -10.01 -12.36 -7.42
N SER A 62 -9.19 -12.13 -8.44
CA SER A 62 -7.75 -12.34 -8.33
C SER A 62 -7.09 -11.48 -7.25
N PHE A 63 -7.58 -10.25 -7.02
CA PHE A 63 -7.15 -9.42 -5.90
C PHE A 63 -7.44 -10.07 -4.53
N LEU A 64 -8.61 -10.72 -4.36
CA LEU A 64 -8.93 -11.47 -3.13
C LEU A 64 -7.94 -12.61 -2.88
N TYR A 65 -7.51 -13.32 -3.92
CA TYR A 65 -6.47 -14.36 -3.81
C TYR A 65 -5.08 -13.79 -3.47
N CYS A 66 -4.81 -12.54 -3.84
CA CYS A 66 -3.56 -11.87 -3.48
C CYS A 66 -3.49 -11.55 -1.98
N LEU A 67 -4.62 -11.33 -1.30
CA LEU A 67 -4.64 -10.98 0.14
C LEU A 67 -3.99 -12.05 1.05
N PRO A 68 -4.39 -13.34 1.02
CA PRO A 68 -3.76 -14.37 1.84
C PRO A 68 -2.29 -14.60 1.43
N LEU A 69 -1.98 -14.57 0.13
CA LEU A 69 -0.60 -14.68 -0.33
C LEU A 69 0.27 -13.53 0.17
N TYR A 70 -0.26 -12.30 0.18
CA TYR A 70 0.44 -11.14 0.73
C TYR A 70 0.68 -11.28 2.24
N ALA A 71 -0.29 -11.81 2.98
CA ALA A 71 -0.19 -12.07 4.40
C ALA A 71 0.84 -13.16 4.74
N LEU A 72 0.94 -14.21 3.91
CA LEU A 72 1.87 -15.33 4.12
C LEU A 72 3.28 -15.06 3.61
N VAL A 73 3.40 -14.34 2.49
CA VAL A 73 4.69 -14.12 1.82
C VAL A 73 5.23 -12.74 2.20
N VAL A 74 4.54 -11.66 1.83
CA VAL A 74 5.14 -10.33 1.95
C VAL A 74 5.29 -9.89 3.39
N MET A 75 4.28 -10.10 4.23
CA MET A 75 4.25 -9.56 5.60
C MET A 75 5.36 -10.11 6.51
N PRO A 76 5.62 -11.43 6.59
CA PRO A 76 6.70 -11.95 7.43
C PRO A 76 8.08 -11.46 6.97
N PHE A 77 8.32 -11.43 5.66
CA PHE A 77 9.58 -10.95 5.10
C PHE A 77 9.78 -9.43 5.25
N ARG A 78 8.78 -8.65 5.70
CA ARG A 78 9.00 -7.25 6.12
C ARG A 78 9.84 -7.16 7.39
N PHE A 79 9.66 -8.07 8.35
CA PHE A 79 10.47 -8.14 9.57
C PHE A 79 11.91 -8.58 9.23
N GLN A 80 12.04 -9.56 8.33
CA GLN A 80 13.36 -9.97 7.82
C GLN A 80 14.09 -8.82 7.12
N ALA A 81 13.39 -8.05 6.29
CA ALA A 81 13.99 -6.89 5.63
C ALA A 81 14.37 -5.79 6.62
N ALA A 82 13.57 -5.57 7.66
CA ALA A 82 13.89 -4.64 8.74
C ALA A 82 15.14 -5.07 9.52
N ALA A 83 15.29 -6.36 9.79
CA ALA A 83 16.50 -6.92 10.42
C ALA A 83 17.73 -6.75 9.53
N ARG A 84 17.62 -7.03 8.22
CA ARG A 84 18.71 -6.77 7.26
C ARG A 84 19.06 -5.29 7.18
N MET A 85 18.08 -4.39 7.08
CA MET A 85 18.34 -2.95 7.08
C MET A 85 19.02 -2.50 8.38
N ALA A 86 18.64 -3.08 9.53
CA ALA A 86 19.31 -2.80 10.79
C ALA A 86 20.80 -3.18 10.79
N SER A 87 21.13 -4.34 10.20
CA SER A 87 22.52 -4.79 10.05
C SER A 87 23.34 -3.87 9.13
N LEU A 88 22.70 -3.24 8.13
CA LEU A 88 23.36 -2.23 7.29
C LEU A 88 23.70 -0.96 8.06
N HIS A 89 22.93 -0.63 9.10
CA HIS A 89 23.20 0.46 10.04
C HIS A 89 24.09 0.05 11.22
N GLY A 90 24.67 -1.15 11.19
CA GLY A 90 25.61 -1.64 12.22
C GLY A 90 24.96 -2.33 13.43
N LEU A 91 23.64 -2.53 13.44
CA LEU A 91 22.97 -3.35 14.45
C LEU A 91 22.87 -4.80 14.01
N ASN A 92 23.64 -5.68 14.66
CA ASN A 92 23.55 -7.12 14.41
C ASN A 92 22.19 -7.67 14.87
N ARG A 93 21.35 -8.06 13.90
CA ARG A 93 20.08 -8.75 14.10
C ARG A 93 20.03 -9.99 13.24
N ASP A 94 19.45 -11.06 13.76
CA ASP A 94 19.27 -12.27 12.97
C ASP A 94 18.27 -12.02 11.84
N SER A 95 18.67 -12.38 10.63
CA SER A 95 17.88 -12.25 9.40
C SER A 95 17.94 -13.51 8.53
N ARG A 96 18.48 -14.61 9.10
CA ARG A 96 18.55 -15.90 8.42
C ARG A 96 17.15 -16.46 8.22
N VAL A 97 16.89 -16.93 7.01
CA VAL A 97 15.62 -17.56 6.65
C VAL A 97 15.69 -19.01 7.11
N SER A 98 15.01 -19.31 8.21
CA SER A 98 14.78 -20.65 8.73
C SER A 98 13.29 -20.80 9.01
N LEU A 99 12.78 -22.04 9.05
CA LEU A 99 11.36 -22.28 9.34
C LEU A 99 10.96 -21.67 10.69
N GLY A 100 11.80 -21.84 11.72
CA GLY A 100 11.55 -21.26 13.05
C GLY A 100 11.50 -19.73 13.05
N ASN A 101 12.42 -19.07 12.34
CA ASN A 101 12.43 -17.61 12.22
C ASN A 101 11.22 -17.11 11.41
N TYR A 102 10.89 -17.79 10.32
CA TYR A 102 9.72 -17.48 9.49
C TYR A 102 8.42 -17.54 10.30
N LEU A 103 8.20 -18.61 11.07
CA LEU A 103 6.98 -18.76 11.89
C LEU A 103 6.85 -17.64 12.93
N LYS A 104 7.96 -17.23 13.56
CA LYS A 104 7.97 -16.09 14.48
C LYS A 104 7.64 -14.78 13.76
N TRP A 105 8.19 -14.54 12.57
CA TRP A 105 7.85 -13.37 11.76
C TRP A 105 6.39 -13.41 11.26
N LEU A 106 5.87 -14.58 10.94
CA LEU A 106 4.49 -14.78 10.53
C LEU A 106 3.53 -14.46 11.68
N ALA A 107 3.79 -14.99 12.88
CA ALA A 107 3.02 -14.65 14.07
C ALA A 107 3.03 -13.13 14.33
N ALA A 108 4.19 -12.48 14.22
CA ALA A 108 4.31 -11.03 14.35
C ALA A 108 3.51 -10.27 13.27
N ALA A 109 3.58 -10.73 12.02
CA ALA A 109 2.81 -10.19 10.90
C ALA A 109 1.30 -10.32 11.11
N LEU A 110 0.83 -11.47 11.60
CA LEU A 110 -0.59 -11.70 11.91
C LEU A 110 -1.05 -10.82 13.07
N VAL A 111 -0.26 -10.67 14.13
CA VAL A 111 -0.57 -9.75 15.24
C VAL A 111 -0.67 -8.31 14.74
N ARG A 112 0.24 -7.89 13.86
CA ARG A 112 0.16 -6.57 13.23
C ARG A 112 -1.12 -6.43 12.39
N LEU A 113 -1.43 -7.42 11.58
CA LEU A 113 -2.60 -7.41 10.71
C LEU A 113 -3.89 -7.34 11.53
N ALA A 114 -4.02 -8.17 12.57
CA ALA A 114 -5.15 -8.18 13.48
C ALA A 114 -5.36 -6.82 14.16
N ARG A 115 -4.27 -6.14 14.56
CA ARG A 115 -4.34 -4.80 15.15
C ARG A 115 -4.72 -3.70 14.15
N ALA A 116 -4.41 -3.88 12.87
CA ALA A 116 -4.82 -2.97 11.81
C ALA A 116 -6.25 -3.25 11.30
N LEU A 117 -6.74 -4.48 11.49
CA LEU A 117 -8.00 -4.96 10.92
C LEU A 117 -9.21 -4.06 11.25
N PRO A 118 -9.44 -3.60 12.49
CA PRO A 118 -10.60 -2.75 12.81
C PRO A 118 -10.65 -1.43 12.01
N PHE A 119 -9.50 -0.97 11.52
CA PHE A 119 -9.39 0.28 10.77
C PHE A 119 -9.30 0.06 9.25
N VAL A 120 -8.83 -1.12 8.83
CA VAL A 120 -8.79 -1.52 7.42
C VAL A 120 -10.13 -2.11 6.97
N LEU A 121 -10.87 -2.76 7.87
CA LEU A 121 -12.15 -3.42 7.58
C LEU A 121 -13.22 -2.45 7.07
N PRO A 122 -13.42 -1.24 7.63
CA PRO A 122 -14.36 -0.27 7.07
C PRO A 122 -14.05 0.10 5.62
N PHE A 123 -12.76 0.26 5.28
CA PHE A 123 -12.34 0.53 3.91
C PHE A 123 -12.54 -0.68 2.99
N LEU A 124 -12.22 -1.90 3.47
CA LEU A 124 -12.50 -3.11 2.70
C LEU A 124 -14.00 -3.32 2.46
N ALA A 125 -14.83 -3.09 3.48
CA ALA A 125 -16.29 -3.15 3.37
C ALA A 125 -16.81 -2.10 2.38
N PHE A 126 -16.28 -0.87 2.42
CA PHE A 126 -16.55 0.14 1.42
C PHE A 126 -16.18 -0.33 0.01
N CYS A 127 -14.97 -0.86 -0.19
CA CYS A 127 -14.54 -1.35 -1.50
C CYS A 127 -15.43 -2.49 -2.03
N VAL A 128 -15.82 -3.43 -1.16
CA VAL A 128 -16.71 -4.54 -1.52
C VAL A 128 -18.11 -4.02 -1.86
N ALA A 129 -18.68 -3.14 -1.03
CA ALA A 129 -19.99 -2.56 -1.29
C ALA A 129 -19.98 -1.71 -2.57
N PHE A 130 -18.97 -0.86 -2.74
CA PHE A 130 -18.80 -0.04 -3.94
C PHE A 130 -18.65 -0.91 -5.19
N TYR A 131 -17.82 -1.95 -5.13
CA TYR A 131 -17.70 -2.89 -6.24
C TYR A 131 -19.03 -3.56 -6.57
N TYR A 132 -19.73 -4.08 -5.54
CA TYR A 132 -21.02 -4.71 -5.70
C TYR A 132 -22.01 -3.76 -6.38
N TYR A 133 -22.29 -2.59 -5.81
CA TYR A 133 -23.29 -1.65 -6.33
C TYR A 133 -22.97 -1.09 -7.72
N MET A 134 -21.70 -1.07 -8.13
CA MET A 134 -21.30 -0.54 -9.44
C MET A 134 -21.19 -1.62 -10.53
N GLN A 135 -21.11 -2.92 -10.18
CA GLN A 135 -20.82 -4.00 -11.14
C GLN A 135 -21.83 -5.14 -11.15
N VAL A 136 -22.63 -5.30 -10.09
CA VAL A 136 -23.53 -6.46 -9.95
C VAL A 136 -24.99 -6.11 -10.25
N PRO A 137 -25.59 -5.06 -9.65
CA PRO A 137 -26.93 -4.61 -9.99
C PRO A 137 -27.05 -4.04 -11.41
N GLY A 138 -28.29 -3.91 -11.88
CA GLY A 138 -28.57 -3.20 -13.12
C GLY A 138 -28.31 -1.70 -12.99
N PHE A 139 -28.12 -1.02 -14.13
CA PHE A 139 -27.82 0.41 -14.21
C PHE A 139 -28.76 1.28 -13.35
N ASN A 140 -30.06 1.01 -13.39
CA ASN A 140 -31.06 1.76 -12.64
C ASN A 140 -30.86 1.65 -11.12
N ASP A 141 -30.51 0.46 -10.62
CA ASP A 141 -30.30 0.22 -9.19
C ASP A 141 -29.03 0.93 -8.70
N SER A 142 -27.97 0.93 -9.52
CA SER A 142 -26.75 1.69 -9.24
C SER A 142 -27.01 3.19 -9.17
N LEU A 143 -27.87 3.73 -10.04
CA LEU A 143 -28.25 5.14 -10.00
C LEU A 143 -29.09 5.48 -8.77
N LEU A 144 -30.06 4.63 -8.42
CA LEU A 144 -30.88 4.81 -7.23
C LEU A 144 -30.04 4.77 -5.95
N PHE A 145 -29.03 3.90 -5.90
CA PHE A 145 -28.08 3.88 -4.78
C PHE A 145 -27.31 5.20 -4.66
N ILE A 146 -26.79 5.73 -5.77
CA ILE A 146 -26.07 7.02 -5.75
C ILE A 146 -27.01 8.17 -5.37
N GLN A 147 -28.21 8.20 -5.94
CA GLN A 147 -29.20 9.25 -5.66
C GLN A 147 -29.67 9.20 -4.20
N SER A 148 -29.95 8.01 -3.66
CA SER A 148 -30.33 7.86 -2.25
C SER A 148 -29.21 8.28 -1.30
N ALA A 149 -27.95 8.02 -1.64
CA ALA A 149 -26.82 8.58 -0.90
C ALA A 149 -26.81 10.11 -0.91
N GLY A 150 -27.14 10.75 -2.04
CA GLY A 150 -27.29 12.20 -2.17
C GLY A 150 -28.42 12.78 -1.32
N GLN A 151 -29.56 12.07 -1.29
CA GLN A 151 -30.74 12.47 -0.52
C GLN A 151 -30.50 12.50 0.99
N LEU A 152 -29.54 11.73 1.52
CA LEU A 152 -29.15 11.78 2.94
C LEU A 152 -28.70 13.18 3.40
N VAL A 153 -28.25 14.02 2.47
CA VAL A 153 -27.79 15.39 2.73
C VAL A 153 -28.69 16.43 2.04
N GLY A 154 -29.88 16.01 1.58
CA GLY A 154 -30.82 16.86 0.84
C GLY A 154 -30.36 17.22 -0.57
N GLY A 155 -29.38 16.51 -1.12
CA GLY A 155 -28.83 16.73 -2.45
C GLY A 155 -29.39 15.78 -3.51
N ASP A 156 -28.85 15.93 -4.73
CA ASP A 156 -29.18 15.17 -5.92
C ASP A 156 -28.09 14.14 -6.27
N TYR A 157 -28.07 13.65 -7.50
CA TYR A 157 -27.13 12.63 -7.95
C TYR A 157 -25.63 13.05 -7.84
N PRO A 158 -25.22 14.25 -8.29
CA PRO A 158 -23.89 14.80 -8.01
C PRO A 158 -23.52 14.82 -6.52
N ALA A 159 -24.45 15.21 -5.65
CA ALA A 159 -24.21 15.16 -4.20
C ALA A 159 -23.95 13.72 -3.71
N GLY A 160 -24.68 12.74 -4.26
CA GLY A 160 -24.44 11.32 -4.02
C GLY A 160 -23.04 10.85 -4.39
N ILE A 161 -22.53 11.24 -5.57
CA ILE A 161 -21.15 10.93 -5.99
C ILE A 161 -20.15 11.52 -5.00
N ILE A 162 -20.33 12.78 -4.61
CA ILE A 162 -19.44 13.47 -3.67
C ILE A 162 -19.42 12.75 -2.31
N ILE A 163 -20.59 12.34 -1.80
CA ILE A 163 -20.70 11.63 -0.53
C ILE A 163 -19.99 10.27 -0.60
N ILE A 164 -20.23 9.48 -1.65
CA ILE A 164 -19.56 8.18 -1.84
C ILE A 164 -18.04 8.37 -1.92
N ALA A 165 -17.57 9.36 -2.68
CA ALA A 165 -16.16 9.69 -2.78
C ALA A 165 -15.56 10.13 -1.42
N LEU A 166 -16.30 10.94 -0.65
CA LEU A 166 -15.87 11.40 0.68
C LEU A 166 -15.78 10.24 1.67
N VAL A 167 -16.78 9.34 1.70
CA VAL A 167 -16.76 8.15 2.55
C VAL A 167 -15.59 7.24 2.18
N GLY A 168 -15.37 7.01 0.88
CA GLY A 168 -14.22 6.25 0.38
C GLY A 168 -12.89 6.89 0.80
N LEU A 169 -12.77 8.21 0.68
CA LEU A 169 -11.57 8.95 1.08
C LEU A 169 -11.32 8.87 2.58
N VAL A 170 -12.33 9.11 3.41
CA VAL A 170 -12.23 9.07 4.88
C VAL A 170 -11.82 7.67 5.35
N THR A 171 -12.48 6.63 4.85
CA THR A 171 -12.16 5.24 5.22
C THR A 171 -10.75 4.84 4.72
N ALA A 172 -10.36 5.25 3.51
CA ALA A 172 -9.01 5.03 3.00
C ALA A 172 -7.94 5.74 3.84
N LEU A 173 -8.19 6.99 4.25
CA LEU A 173 -7.27 7.75 5.12
C LEU A 173 -7.14 7.09 6.49
N LEU A 174 -8.23 6.65 7.10
CA LEU A 174 -8.20 5.90 8.36
C LEU A 174 -7.38 4.62 8.21
N ALA A 175 -7.65 3.80 7.20
CA ALA A 175 -6.89 2.59 6.91
C ALA A 175 -5.39 2.90 6.73
N PHE A 176 -5.04 3.96 6.00
CA PHE A 176 -3.65 4.39 5.78
C PHE A 176 -2.96 4.84 7.05
N PHE A 177 -3.59 5.71 7.85
CA PHE A 177 -3.00 6.22 9.09
C PHE A 177 -2.79 5.11 10.13
N PHE A 178 -3.75 4.19 10.28
CA PHE A 178 -3.63 3.06 11.18
C PHE A 178 -2.64 2.00 10.70
N TRP A 179 -2.57 1.75 9.40
CA TRP A 179 -1.52 0.89 8.84
C TRP A 179 -0.11 1.45 9.08
N ARG A 180 0.04 2.78 9.00
CA ARG A 180 1.29 3.47 9.35
C ARG A 180 1.59 3.48 10.83
N HIS A 181 0.56 3.55 11.68
CA HIS A 181 0.72 3.57 13.12
C HIS A 181 1.64 2.42 13.56
N ASP A 182 1.40 1.18 13.13
CA ASP A 182 2.21 0.04 13.57
C ASP A 182 3.54 -0.18 12.83
N LEU A 183 3.98 0.76 11.98
CA LEU A 183 5.27 0.66 11.28
C LEU A 183 6.48 0.51 12.21
N ALA A 184 6.44 1.13 13.40
CA ALA A 184 7.51 1.01 14.38
C ALA A 184 7.73 -0.42 14.89
N PHE A 185 6.65 -1.23 14.94
CA PHE A 185 6.71 -2.62 15.39
C PHE A 185 7.46 -3.52 14.39
N GLU A 186 7.29 -3.28 13.09
CA GLU A 186 8.05 -3.99 12.04
C GLU A 186 9.56 -3.79 12.13
N GLN A 187 9.99 -2.67 12.72
CA GLN A 187 11.40 -2.34 12.87
C GLN A 187 12.00 -2.83 14.19
N GLN A 188 11.25 -3.52 15.04
CA GLN A 188 11.77 -4.10 16.28
C GLN A 188 12.33 -5.51 16.05
N ASP A 189 13.24 -5.93 16.92
CA ASP A 189 13.82 -7.27 16.89
C ASP A 189 12.90 -8.28 17.60
N VAL A 190 11.95 -8.83 16.83
CA VAL A 190 10.97 -9.78 17.36
C VAL A 190 11.58 -11.15 17.68
N LEU A 191 12.69 -11.53 17.03
CA LEU A 191 13.30 -12.84 17.23
C LEU A 191 13.94 -12.98 18.61
N THR A 192 14.63 -11.93 19.06
CA THR A 192 15.33 -11.93 20.35
C THR A 192 14.42 -11.51 21.51
N GLN A 193 13.53 -10.55 21.30
CA GLN A 193 12.72 -9.95 22.38
C GLN A 193 11.35 -10.63 22.56
N GLY A 194 10.88 -11.33 21.54
CA GLY A 194 9.49 -11.80 21.47
C GLY A 194 8.50 -10.69 21.12
N ILE A 195 7.28 -11.09 20.74
CA ILE A 195 6.26 -10.19 20.17
C ILE A 195 5.78 -9.14 21.18
N ALA A 196 5.49 -9.55 22.42
CA ALA A 196 4.92 -8.66 23.44
C ALA A 196 5.89 -7.53 23.84
N GLN A 197 7.16 -7.87 24.08
CA GLN A 197 8.18 -6.87 24.44
C GLN A 197 8.49 -5.94 23.27
N ALA A 198 8.59 -6.49 22.05
CA ALA A 198 8.77 -5.69 20.84
C ALA A 198 7.62 -4.68 20.62
N LEU A 199 6.38 -5.06 20.94
CA LEU A 199 5.22 -4.14 20.91
C LEU A 199 5.34 -3.02 21.94
N GLY A 200 5.73 -3.34 23.18
CA GLY A 200 5.97 -2.35 24.24
C GLY A 200 7.02 -1.34 23.80
N ARG A 201 8.19 -1.83 23.37
CA ARG A 201 9.28 -0.98 22.87
C ARG A 201 8.85 -0.13 21.68
N ALA A 202 8.12 -0.68 20.72
CA ALA A 202 7.63 0.09 19.57
C ALA A 202 6.70 1.26 19.97
N ARG A 203 5.89 1.08 21.02
CA ARG A 203 5.04 2.15 21.58
C ARG A 203 5.88 3.21 22.27
N ASP A 204 6.84 2.80 23.09
CA ASP A 204 7.72 3.73 23.82
C ASP A 204 8.61 4.55 22.88
N LEU A 205 9.20 3.91 21.87
CA LEU A 205 10.01 4.57 20.85
C LEU A 205 9.21 5.62 20.10
N ARG A 206 7.94 5.33 19.79
CA ARG A 206 7.04 6.28 19.12
C ARG A 206 6.70 7.47 20.00
N LYS A 207 6.46 7.26 21.30
CA LYS A 207 6.20 8.35 22.26
C LYS A 207 7.44 9.24 22.39
N ARG A 208 8.61 8.64 22.61
CA ARG A 208 9.89 9.36 22.80
C ARG A 208 10.34 10.12 21.55
N ARG A 209 10.14 9.56 20.35
CA ARG A 209 10.66 10.11 19.08
C ARG A 209 9.58 10.59 18.12
N ARG A 210 8.38 10.92 18.62
CA ARG A 210 7.20 11.29 17.81
C ARG A 210 7.53 12.32 16.72
N GLN A 211 8.18 13.42 17.09
CA GLN A 211 8.50 14.51 16.16
C GLN A 211 9.47 14.08 15.05
N ARG A 212 10.53 13.33 15.38
CA ARG A 212 11.50 12.83 14.38
C ARG A 212 10.85 11.83 13.42
N VAL A 213 10.05 10.91 13.96
CA VAL A 213 9.29 9.92 13.15
C VAL A 213 8.33 10.64 12.20
N LEU A 214 7.59 11.65 12.68
CA LEU A 214 6.68 12.45 11.87
C LEU A 214 7.42 13.24 10.78
N LYS A 215 8.56 13.88 11.11
CA LYS A 215 9.37 14.62 10.13
C LYS A 215 9.88 13.70 9.03
N THR A 216 10.46 12.56 9.38
CA THR A 216 10.96 11.58 8.40
C THR A 216 9.85 11.07 7.51
N HIS A 217 8.68 10.80 8.09
CA HIS A 217 7.52 10.42 7.32
C HIS A 217 7.02 11.51 6.37
N ARG A 218 6.96 12.78 6.80
CA ARG A 218 6.55 13.89 5.93
C ARG A 218 7.47 14.00 4.72
N ILE A 219 8.79 13.98 4.94
CA ILE A 219 9.78 13.98 3.84
C ILE A 219 9.56 12.77 2.93
N ASN A 220 9.37 11.58 3.50
CA ASN A 220 9.11 10.38 2.70
C ASN A 220 7.77 10.44 1.94
N THR A 221 6.75 11.14 2.43
CA THR A 221 5.50 11.35 1.72
C THR A 221 5.71 12.33 0.57
N LEU A 222 6.42 13.43 0.79
CA LEU A 222 6.77 14.40 -0.26
C LEU A 222 7.57 13.74 -1.39
N LEU A 223 8.53 12.88 -1.07
CA LEU A 223 9.31 12.13 -2.05
C LEU A 223 8.46 11.17 -2.91
N THR A 224 7.26 10.80 -2.47
CA THR A 224 6.33 9.98 -3.27
C THR A 224 5.32 10.78 -4.08
N LEU A 225 5.16 12.08 -3.83
CA LEU A 225 4.16 12.88 -4.53
C LEU A 225 4.35 12.85 -6.04
N PRO A 226 5.57 12.99 -6.61
CA PRO A 226 5.73 12.96 -8.07
C PRO A 226 5.23 11.67 -8.70
N ALA A 227 5.51 10.52 -8.08
CA ALA A 227 5.02 9.22 -8.57
C ALA A 227 3.49 9.10 -8.46
N ILE A 228 2.91 9.54 -7.34
CA ILE A 228 1.45 9.52 -7.13
C ILE A 228 0.76 10.41 -8.16
N ILE A 229 1.27 11.64 -8.35
CA ILE A 229 0.75 12.59 -9.35
C ILE A 229 0.88 12.01 -10.75
N GLY A 230 2.02 11.40 -11.09
CA GLY A 230 2.21 10.76 -12.40
C GLY A 230 1.21 9.64 -12.67
N VAL A 231 0.97 8.76 -11.69
CA VAL A 231 -0.01 7.67 -11.81
C VAL A 231 -1.42 8.23 -11.97
N ILE A 232 -1.81 9.19 -11.13
CA ILE A 232 -3.13 9.84 -11.21
C ILE A 232 -3.29 10.53 -12.57
N ALA A 233 -2.28 11.26 -13.03
CA ALA A 233 -2.31 11.96 -14.32
C ALA A 233 -2.53 10.98 -15.48
N VAL A 234 -1.81 9.87 -15.53
CA VAL A 234 -2.00 8.84 -16.57
C VAL A 234 -3.41 8.27 -16.53
N ILE A 235 -3.93 7.93 -15.35
CA ILE A 235 -5.30 7.40 -15.20
C ILE A 235 -6.32 8.46 -15.63
N VAL A 236 -6.22 9.68 -15.14
CA VAL A 236 -7.16 10.77 -15.43
C VAL A 236 -7.16 11.12 -16.91
N LEU A 237 -5.99 11.24 -17.54
CA LEU A 237 -5.89 11.52 -18.98
C LEU A 237 -6.55 10.42 -19.80
N TYR A 238 -6.38 9.15 -19.41
CA TYR A 238 -7.06 8.04 -20.06
C TYR A 238 -8.57 8.10 -19.84
N LEU A 239 -9.06 8.32 -18.61
CA LEU A 239 -10.49 8.43 -18.34
C LEU A 239 -11.14 9.60 -19.10
N LEU A 240 -10.43 10.72 -19.26
CA LEU A 240 -10.89 11.87 -20.04
C LEU A 240 -10.95 11.59 -21.55
N SER A 241 -10.17 10.63 -22.04
CA SER A 241 -10.17 10.21 -23.45
C SER A 241 -11.32 9.26 -23.80
N LEU A 242 -12.03 8.73 -22.81
CA LEU A 242 -13.19 7.87 -23.05
C LEU A 242 -14.32 8.66 -23.73
N PRO A 243 -15.07 8.04 -24.67
CA PRO A 243 -16.18 8.70 -25.33
C PRO A 243 -17.25 9.10 -24.30
N ARG A 244 -17.64 10.38 -24.32
CA ARG A 244 -18.65 10.93 -23.42
C ARG A 244 -20.03 10.76 -24.03
N MET A 245 -20.97 10.23 -23.26
CA MET A 245 -22.35 10.02 -23.65
C MET A 245 -23.22 11.27 -23.40
N GLY A 246 -22.65 12.33 -22.80
CA GLY A 246 -23.37 13.58 -22.51
C GLY A 246 -24.27 13.51 -21.27
N MET A 247 -24.36 12.35 -20.63
CA MET A 247 -25.06 12.13 -19.37
C MET A 247 -24.05 11.77 -18.28
N LEU A 248 -23.94 12.64 -17.26
CA LEU A 248 -22.97 12.49 -16.16
C LEU A 248 -23.06 11.11 -15.47
N ALA A 249 -24.27 10.57 -15.34
CA ALA A 249 -24.52 9.25 -14.79
C ALA A 249 -23.88 8.10 -15.60
N PHE A 250 -24.05 8.12 -16.93
CA PHE A 250 -23.45 7.12 -17.82
C PHE A 250 -21.93 7.27 -17.89
N ASP A 251 -21.43 8.50 -17.97
CA ASP A 251 -20.00 8.78 -18.00
C ASP A 251 -19.33 8.33 -16.69
N PHE A 252 -19.94 8.59 -15.54
CA PHE A 252 -19.45 8.15 -14.23
C PHE A 252 -19.41 6.62 -14.12
N LEU A 253 -20.48 5.92 -14.51
CA LEU A 253 -20.52 4.46 -14.44
C LEU A 253 -19.55 3.80 -15.42
N ASN A 254 -19.38 4.36 -16.62
CA ASN A 254 -18.37 3.89 -17.57
C ASN A 254 -16.95 4.04 -17.00
N MET A 255 -16.60 5.24 -16.51
CA MET A 255 -15.30 5.50 -15.87
C MET A 255 -15.06 4.59 -14.66
N THR A 256 -16.05 4.48 -13.79
CA THR A 256 -15.98 3.61 -12.60
C THR A 256 -15.81 2.15 -12.98
N SER A 257 -16.52 1.70 -14.02
CA SER A 257 -16.41 0.33 -14.48
C SER A 257 -15.03 0.01 -15.04
N THR A 258 -14.47 0.91 -15.86
CA THR A 258 -13.10 0.76 -16.36
C THR A 258 -12.07 0.73 -15.22
N LEU A 259 -12.24 1.57 -14.20
CA LEU A 259 -11.36 1.57 -13.03
C LEU A 259 -11.46 0.26 -12.22
N LEU A 260 -12.66 -0.24 -11.98
CA LEU A 260 -12.91 -1.45 -11.17
C LEU A 260 -12.47 -2.73 -11.88
N THR A 261 -12.63 -2.78 -13.20
CA THR A 261 -12.21 -3.93 -14.03
C THR A 261 -10.73 -3.88 -14.38
N MET A 262 -10.05 -2.75 -14.11
CA MET A 262 -8.67 -2.47 -14.54
C MET A 262 -8.44 -2.67 -16.04
N ASN A 263 -9.49 -2.47 -16.84
CA ASN A 263 -9.45 -2.68 -18.29
C ASN A 263 -8.81 -1.49 -19.02
N PHE A 264 -7.53 -1.27 -18.76
CA PHE A 264 -6.74 -0.23 -19.42
C PHE A 264 -6.07 -0.80 -20.68
N PRO A 265 -5.93 -0.01 -21.76
CA PRO A 265 -5.13 -0.41 -22.91
C PRO A 265 -3.66 -0.57 -22.51
N THR A 266 -2.93 -1.40 -23.25
CA THR A 266 -1.51 -1.72 -23.00
C THR A 266 -0.64 -0.48 -22.92
N SER A 267 -0.92 0.56 -23.72
CA SER A 267 -0.21 1.84 -23.68
C SER A 267 -0.32 2.54 -22.32
N THR A 268 -1.53 2.60 -21.74
CA THR A 268 -1.77 3.17 -20.40
C THR A 268 -1.09 2.32 -19.33
N GLN A 269 -1.15 0.99 -19.43
CA GLN A 269 -0.47 0.10 -18.50
C GLN A 269 1.05 0.28 -18.52
N LEU A 270 1.66 0.40 -19.71
CA LEU A 270 3.09 0.68 -19.87
C LEU A 270 3.46 2.05 -19.32
N ALA A 271 2.65 3.08 -19.57
CA ALA A 271 2.87 4.42 -19.01
C ALA A 271 2.86 4.39 -17.48
N LEU A 272 1.90 3.69 -16.85
CA LEU A 272 1.85 3.49 -15.40
C LEU A 272 3.10 2.78 -14.87
N LEU A 273 3.55 1.74 -15.57
CA LEU A 273 4.77 1.01 -15.21
C LEU A 273 6.00 1.91 -15.27
N VAL A 274 6.17 2.70 -16.35
CA VAL A 274 7.29 3.62 -16.51
C VAL A 274 7.30 4.68 -15.41
N VAL A 275 6.15 5.28 -15.10
CA VAL A 275 6.02 6.24 -14.00
C VAL A 275 6.50 5.63 -12.68
N MET A 276 6.08 4.40 -12.38
CA MET A 276 6.50 3.70 -11.15
C MET A 276 7.99 3.34 -11.15
N LEU A 277 8.54 2.90 -12.28
CA LEU A 277 9.96 2.55 -12.40
C LEU A 277 10.88 3.77 -12.29
N VAL A 278 10.50 4.90 -12.87
CA VAL A 278 11.34 6.10 -12.93
C VAL A 278 11.18 6.97 -11.69
N LEU A 279 9.94 7.23 -11.25
CA LEU A 279 9.67 8.19 -10.18
C LEU A 279 9.60 7.55 -8.79
N TRP A 280 9.23 6.27 -8.68
CA TRP A 280 9.00 5.64 -7.38
C TRP A 280 10.11 4.69 -6.95
N LEU A 281 10.56 3.82 -7.86
CA LEU A 281 11.52 2.76 -7.54
C LEU A 281 12.87 3.27 -7.01
N PRO A 282 13.50 4.33 -7.58
CA PRO A 282 14.81 4.80 -7.12
C PRO A 282 14.77 5.37 -5.71
N LEU A 283 13.63 5.97 -5.33
CA LEU A 283 13.45 6.61 -4.02
C LEU A 283 13.04 5.63 -2.93
N LEU A 284 12.52 4.46 -3.30
CA LEU A 284 12.04 3.45 -2.35
C LEU A 284 13.10 2.96 -1.34
N PRO A 285 14.33 2.55 -1.74
CA PRO A 285 15.32 2.08 -0.78
C PRO A 285 15.73 3.16 0.22
N LEU A 286 15.94 4.40 -0.24
CA LEU A 286 16.30 5.54 0.59
C LEU A 286 15.23 5.83 1.65
N ARG A 287 13.95 5.81 1.27
CA ARG A 287 12.83 6.05 2.20
C ARG A 287 12.73 4.97 3.27
N LYS A 288 12.93 3.70 2.90
CA LYS A 288 12.91 2.57 3.85
C LYS A 288 14.09 2.62 4.82
N LEU A 289 15.29 2.90 4.33
CA LEU A 289 16.49 3.05 5.16
C LEU A 289 16.38 4.25 6.11
N ALA A 290 15.80 5.37 5.68
CA ALA A 290 15.61 6.55 6.54
C ALA A 290 14.63 6.28 7.69
N ILE A 291 13.56 5.52 7.44
CA ILE A 291 12.62 5.10 8.49
C ILE A 291 13.30 4.16 9.47
N ASN A 292 14.06 3.18 8.95
CA ASN A 292 14.79 2.23 9.76
C ASN A 292 15.82 2.93 10.66
N ALA A 293 16.57 3.91 10.14
CA ALA A 293 17.53 4.71 10.91
C ALA A 293 16.89 5.42 12.11
N VAL A 294 15.72 6.06 11.94
CA VAL A 294 15.01 6.73 13.06
C VAL A 294 14.57 5.76 14.15
N LEU A 295 14.17 4.56 13.74
CA LEU A 295 13.57 3.54 14.61
C LEU A 295 14.61 2.60 15.25
N ILE A 296 15.88 2.76 14.87
CA ILE A 296 17.04 2.01 15.37
C ILE A 296 17.89 2.81 16.34
N GLU A 297 18.01 4.12 16.13
CA GLU A 297 18.76 4.99 17.02
C GLU A 297 18.28 4.82 18.47
N GLN A 298 19.20 4.34 19.32
CA GLN A 298 19.05 4.31 20.77
C GLN A 298 19.14 5.73 21.30
#